data_AF-A0A6J4K1T5-F1
#
_entry.id   AF-A0A6J4K1T5-F1
#
_cell.length_a   1.000
_cell.length_b   1.000
_cell.length_c   1.000
_cell.angle_alpha   90.00
_cell.angle_beta   90.00
_cell.angle_gamma   90.00
#
_symmetry.space_group_name_H-M   'P 1'
#
loop_
_entity.id
_entity.type
_entity.pdbx_description
1 polymer ?
#
loop_
_entity_poly.entity_id
_entity_poly.type
_entity_poly.pdbx_seq_one_letter_code
_entity_poly.pdbx_strand_id
1 'polypeptide(L)'
;MALDTSTRNAFVKAARTRGWESVTRLEYGRYLVKSATSTATYVVTGTDRNGTDHTCSCTAAINGRMCWHRAAVVMARQRAEWLKAKRRAELAASAAQAAPVVTVPAQRAEAVLRFGGVEYRAEGRNLLGAIGNIAQQRAA
;
A
#
# COMPACT_ATOMS: atom_id res chain seq x y z
N MET A 1 -10.50 16.03 -20.44
CA MET A 1 -10.17 16.03 -21.88
C MET A 1 -10.18 14.59 -22.36
N ALA A 2 -10.99 14.24 -23.36
CA ALA A 2 -11.07 12.87 -23.86
C ALA A 2 -9.80 12.52 -24.67
N LEU A 3 -9.28 11.30 -24.50
CA LEU A 3 -8.18 10.80 -25.33
C LEU A 3 -8.63 10.70 -26.78
N ASP A 4 -7.77 11.07 -27.73
CA ASP A 4 -8.02 10.86 -29.15
C ASP A 4 -8.13 9.37 -29.48
N THR A 5 -8.76 9.05 -30.60
CA THR A 5 -9.03 7.67 -31.01
C THR A 5 -7.75 6.85 -31.23
N SER A 6 -6.67 7.46 -31.76
CA SER A 6 -5.40 6.75 -31.98
C SER A 6 -4.78 6.36 -30.65
N THR A 7 -4.77 7.28 -29.68
CA THR A 7 -4.28 7.01 -28.33
C THR A 7 -5.11 5.92 -27.66
N ARG A 8 -6.44 6.02 -27.70
CA ARG A 8 -7.31 4.98 -27.14
C ARG A 8 -7.04 3.60 -27.74
N ASN A 9 -6.92 3.51 -29.07
CA ASN A 9 -6.64 2.25 -29.76
C ASN A 9 -5.26 1.68 -29.39
N ALA A 10 -4.25 2.54 -29.21
CA ALA A 10 -2.93 2.11 -28.75
C ALA A 10 -2.99 1.50 -27.34
N PHE A 11 -3.69 2.14 -26.41
CA PHE A 11 -3.89 1.60 -25.05
C PHE A 11 -4.71 0.31 -25.06
N VAL A 12 -5.81 0.24 -25.81
CA VAL A 12 -6.63 -0.97 -25.94
C VAL A 12 -5.79 -2.13 -26.47
N LYS A 13 -4.98 -1.90 -27.50
CA LYS A 13 -4.09 -2.92 -28.05
C LYS A 13 -3.02 -3.31 -27.02
N ALA A 14 -2.44 -2.37 -26.27
CA ALA A 14 -1.45 -2.64 -25.22
C ALA A 14 -2.03 -3.51 -24.11
N ALA A 15 -3.27 -3.25 -23.70
CA ALA A 15 -3.99 -4.08 -22.75
C ALA A 15 -4.23 -5.50 -23.27
N ARG A 16 -4.79 -5.61 -24.48
CA ARG A 16 -5.17 -6.90 -25.08
C ARG A 16 -3.97 -7.84 -25.21
N THR A 17 -2.79 -7.31 -25.55
CA THR A 17 -1.59 -8.11 -25.78
C THR A 17 -0.68 -8.18 -24.56
N ARG A 18 -1.10 -7.67 -23.40
CA ARG A 18 -0.26 -7.54 -22.19
C ARG A 18 1.10 -6.90 -22.48
N GLY A 19 1.11 -5.84 -23.28
CA GLY A 19 2.33 -5.21 -23.80
C GLY A 19 3.31 -4.75 -22.72
N TRP A 20 2.83 -4.47 -21.51
CA TRP A 20 3.69 -4.12 -20.37
C TRP A 20 4.68 -5.24 -19.98
N GLU A 21 4.41 -6.50 -20.31
CA GLU A 21 5.30 -7.64 -19.97
C GLU A 21 6.50 -7.74 -20.91
N SER A 22 6.40 -7.15 -22.11
CA SER A 22 7.50 -7.10 -23.07
C SER A 22 8.38 -5.86 -22.92
N VAL A 23 8.13 -5.04 -21.90
CA VAL A 23 8.89 -3.81 -21.62
C VAL A 23 10.08 -4.14 -20.72
N THR A 24 11.28 -3.98 -21.27
CA THR A 24 12.53 -4.04 -20.51
C THR A 24 13.07 -2.63 -20.34
N ARG A 25 13.23 -2.16 -19.11
CA ARG A 25 13.91 -0.89 -18.85
C ARG A 25 15.42 -1.09 -18.99
N LEU A 26 16.05 -0.29 -19.84
CA LEU A 26 17.51 -0.27 -19.97
C LEU A 26 18.12 0.73 -19.00
N GLU A 27 17.72 1.99 -19.13
CA GLU A 27 18.32 3.14 -18.43
C GLU A 27 17.22 4.09 -17.96
N TYR A 28 17.61 5.18 -17.30
CA TYR A 28 16.65 6.21 -16.91
C TYR A 28 16.00 6.83 -18.15
N GLY A 29 14.69 6.58 -18.31
CA GLY A 29 13.94 7.07 -19.45
C GLY A 29 14.20 6.33 -20.77
N ARG A 30 14.81 5.14 -20.77
CA ARG A 30 14.98 4.32 -21.98
C ARG A 30 14.50 2.89 -21.78
N TYR A 31 13.67 2.43 -22.72
CA TYR A 31 12.96 1.16 -22.65
C TYR A 31 13.07 0.42 -23.98
N LEU A 32 13.28 -0.89 -23.92
CA LEU A 32 13.07 -1.80 -25.04
C LEU A 32 11.67 -2.38 -24.93
N VAL A 33 10.97 -2.44 -26.06
CA VAL A 33 9.66 -3.06 -26.14
C VAL A 33 9.67 -4.02 -27.31
N LYS A 34 9.52 -5.32 -27.01
CA LYS A 34 9.35 -6.33 -28.06
C LYS A 34 7.95 -6.18 -28.65
N SER A 35 7.87 -6.14 -29.97
CA SER A 35 6.60 -6.03 -30.69
C SER A 35 5.73 -7.26 -30.45
N ALA A 36 4.42 -7.06 -30.32
CA ALA A 36 3.45 -8.14 -30.18
C ALA A 36 3.13 -8.84 -31.51
N THR A 37 3.42 -8.21 -32.66
CA THR A 37 3.04 -8.69 -33.99
C THR A 37 4.23 -8.95 -34.91
N SER A 38 5.46 -8.73 -34.45
CA SER A 38 6.68 -8.94 -35.22
C SER A 38 7.84 -9.35 -34.31
N THR A 39 8.92 -9.88 -34.88
CA THR A 39 10.15 -10.19 -34.14
C THR A 39 10.97 -8.94 -33.79
N ALA A 40 10.64 -7.78 -34.35
CA ALA A 40 11.31 -6.52 -34.07
C ALA A 40 11.19 -6.06 -32.61
N THR A 41 12.24 -5.40 -32.14
CA THR A 41 12.29 -4.71 -30.84
C THR A 41 12.44 -3.22 -31.09
N TYR A 42 11.63 -2.42 -30.40
CA TYR A 42 11.64 -0.96 -30.54
C TYR A 42 12.18 -0.29 -29.29
N VAL A 43 12.84 0.84 -29.48
CA VAL A 43 13.30 1.68 -28.39
C VAL A 43 12.24 2.75 -28.14
N VAL A 44 11.82 2.86 -26.88
CA VAL A 44 10.99 3.96 -26.39
C VAL A 44 11.82 4.75 -25.39
N THR A 45 11.93 6.04 -25.62
CA THR A 45 12.60 6.99 -24.72
C THR A 45 11.58 7.92 -24.10
N GLY A 46 11.84 8.41 -22.90
CA GLY A 46 11.02 9.40 -22.21
C GLY A 46 10.84 9.09 -20.72
N THR A 47 10.59 10.15 -19.97
CA THR A 47 10.70 10.22 -18.52
C THR A 47 9.37 10.53 -17.86
N ASP A 48 8.41 11.09 -18.59
CA ASP A 48 7.09 11.42 -18.07
C ASP A 48 6.29 10.17 -17.68
N ARG A 49 5.48 10.28 -16.62
CA ARG A 49 4.68 9.15 -16.12
C ARG A 49 3.44 8.90 -16.96
N ASN A 50 2.90 9.93 -17.61
CA ASN A 50 1.73 9.86 -18.46
C ASN A 50 2.09 9.55 -19.92
N GLY A 51 3.38 9.64 -20.26
CA GLY A 51 3.94 9.27 -21.56
C GLY A 51 3.87 10.38 -22.59
N THR A 52 3.63 11.62 -22.17
CA THR A 52 3.55 12.78 -23.06
C THR A 52 4.87 12.98 -23.82
N ASP A 53 6.00 12.75 -23.16
CA ASP A 53 7.35 12.90 -23.72
C ASP A 53 7.91 11.61 -24.37
N HIS A 54 7.15 10.50 -24.38
CA HIS A 54 7.73 9.18 -24.68
C HIS A 54 8.08 8.94 -26.15
N THR A 55 9.11 9.44 -26.80
CA THR A 55 9.35 9.10 -28.23
C THR A 55 9.63 7.61 -28.49
N CYS A 56 9.20 7.06 -29.64
CA CYS A 56 9.41 5.65 -30.01
C CYS A 56 10.00 5.55 -31.42
N SER A 57 10.88 4.57 -31.65
CA SER A 57 11.53 4.37 -32.95
C SER A 57 10.66 3.74 -34.05
N CYS A 58 9.39 3.39 -33.76
CA CYS A 58 8.49 2.81 -34.76
C CYS A 58 7.86 3.88 -35.67
N THR A 59 7.49 3.49 -36.90
CA THR A 59 6.90 4.38 -37.92
C THR A 59 5.69 5.17 -37.43
N ALA A 60 4.82 4.57 -36.60
CA ALA A 60 3.65 5.26 -36.07
C ALA A 60 4.03 6.47 -35.19
N ALA A 61 5.08 6.33 -34.37
CA ALA A 61 5.56 7.40 -33.51
C ALA A 61 6.36 8.46 -34.28
N ILE A 62 7.08 8.06 -35.33
CA ILE A 62 7.71 8.99 -36.29
C ILE A 62 6.66 9.91 -36.92
N ASN A 63 5.48 9.37 -37.24
CA ASN A 63 4.34 10.14 -37.75
C ASN A 63 3.58 10.93 -36.67
N GLY A 64 4.16 11.11 -35.47
CA GLY A 64 3.56 11.89 -34.38
C GLY A 64 2.38 11.23 -33.67
N ARG A 65 2.10 9.94 -33.92
CA ARG A 65 0.96 9.23 -33.32
C ARG A 65 1.37 8.45 -32.08
N MET A 66 0.44 8.30 -31.14
CA MET A 66 0.59 7.34 -30.05
C MET A 66 0.65 5.92 -30.62
N CYS A 67 1.78 5.25 -30.40
CA CYS A 67 1.96 3.87 -30.81
C CYS A 67 1.69 2.90 -29.65
N TRP A 68 1.43 1.64 -30.00
CA TRP A 68 1.27 0.57 -29.02
C TRP A 68 2.46 0.44 -28.06
N HIS A 69 3.70 0.61 -28.56
CA HIS A 69 4.92 0.53 -27.75
C HIS A 69 4.98 1.62 -26.66
N ARG A 70 4.63 2.87 -27.02
CA ARG A 70 4.49 3.98 -26.06
C ARG A 70 3.48 3.61 -24.97
N ALA A 71 2.29 3.18 -25.37
CA ALA A 71 1.24 2.80 -24.44
C ALA A 71 1.65 1.64 -23.51
N ALA A 72 2.39 0.66 -24.02
CA ALA A 72 2.94 -0.45 -23.23
C ALA A 72 3.90 0.05 -22.13
N VAL A 73 4.79 1.01 -22.44
CA VAL A 73 5.70 1.61 -21.45
C VAL A 73 4.92 2.39 -20.39
N VAL A 74 3.92 3.18 -20.77
CA VAL A 74 3.07 3.91 -19.82
C VAL A 74 2.39 2.93 -18.85
N MET A 75 1.78 1.87 -19.38
CA MET A 75 1.15 0.82 -18.55
C MET A 75 2.15 0.11 -17.63
N ALA A 76 3.33 -0.26 -18.15
CA ALA A 76 4.37 -0.91 -17.37
C ALA A 76 4.82 -0.04 -16.19
N ARG A 77 4.98 1.27 -16.41
CA ARG A 77 5.33 2.22 -15.35
C ARG A 77 4.22 2.36 -14.31
N GLN A 78 2.97 2.52 -14.74
CA GLN A 78 1.85 2.62 -13.80
C GLN A 78 1.72 1.35 -12.95
N ARG A 79 1.90 0.17 -13.55
CA ARG A 79 1.91 -1.11 -12.83
C ARG A 79 3.06 -1.21 -11.83
N ALA A 80 4.27 -0.78 -12.22
CA ALA A 80 5.42 -0.77 -11.32
C ALA A 80 5.19 0.13 -10.09
N GLU A 81 4.62 1.31 -10.30
CA GLU A 81 4.28 2.22 -9.19
C GLU A 81 3.18 1.66 -8.30
N TRP A 82 2.15 1.04 -8.88
CA TRP A 82 1.12 0.35 -8.12
C TRP A 82 1.70 -0.79 -7.26
N LEU A 83 2.59 -1.61 -7.83
CA LEU A 83 3.25 -2.70 -7.09
C LEU A 83 4.11 -2.17 -5.94
N LYS A 84 4.85 -1.07 -6.14
CA LYS A 84 5.61 -0.42 -5.06
C LYS A 84 4.67 0.07 -3.94
N ALA A 85 3.57 0.72 -4.31
CA ALA A 85 2.58 1.21 -3.35
C ALA A 85 1.95 0.05 -2.56
N LYS A 86 1.56 -1.03 -3.26
CA LYS A 86 1.03 -2.25 -2.63
C LYS A 86 2.03 -2.84 -1.63
N ARG A 87 3.30 -3.01 -2.02
CA ARG A 87 4.34 -3.53 -1.13
C ARG A 87 4.58 -2.64 0.08
N ARG A 88 4.53 -1.31 -0.08
CA ARG A 88 4.64 -0.37 1.05
C ARG A 88 3.45 -0.52 2.01
N ALA A 89 2.24 -0.70 1.49
CA ALA A 89 1.05 -0.93 2.30
C ALA A 89 1.13 -2.27 3.06
N GLU A 90 1.58 -3.34 2.40
CA GLU A 90 1.80 -4.65 3.02
C GLU A 90 2.85 -4.56 4.16
N LEU A 91 3.99 -3.91 3.91
CA LEU A 91 5.02 -3.70 4.93
C LEU A 91 4.52 -2.87 6.12
N ALA A 92 3.74 -1.82 5.86
CA ALA A 92 3.14 -1.01 6.93
C ALA A 92 2.12 -1.81 7.76
N ALA A 93 1.30 -2.65 7.10
CA ALA A 93 0.36 -3.54 7.79
C ALA A 93 1.09 -4.57 8.66
N SER A 94 2.15 -5.19 8.15
CA SER A 94 2.98 -6.12 8.94
C SER A 94 3.68 -5.43 10.11
N ALA A 95 4.18 -4.20 9.93
CA ALA A 95 4.78 -3.43 11.02
C ALA A 95 3.77 -3.09 12.13
N ALA A 96 2.52 -2.77 11.78
CA ALA A 96 1.47 -2.51 12.76
C ALA A 96 1.11 -3.77 13.58
N GLN A 97 1.13 -4.95 12.96
CA GLN A 97 0.89 -6.23 13.64
C GLN A 97 2.05 -6.65 14.56
N ALA A 98 3.26 -6.18 14.27
CA ALA A 98 4.47 -6.45 15.05
C ALA A 98 4.68 -5.46 16.21
N ALA A 99 3.80 -4.47 16.41
CA ALA A 99 3.91 -3.54 17.52
C ALA A 99 3.87 -4.32 18.85
N PRO A 100 4.85 -4.12 19.76
CA PRO A 100 4.93 -4.90 20.97
C PRO A 100 3.66 -4.67 21.79
N VAL A 101 3.03 -5.75 22.24
CA VAL A 101 2.03 -5.67 23.30
C VAL A 101 2.74 -5.04 24.50
N VAL A 102 2.49 -3.76 24.74
CA VAL A 102 2.90 -3.11 25.97
C VAL A 102 2.08 -3.79 27.06
N THR A 103 2.67 -4.78 27.70
CA THR A 103 2.14 -5.31 28.95
C THR A 103 2.29 -4.21 29.98
N VAL A 104 1.23 -3.45 30.19
CA VAL A 104 1.14 -2.56 31.35
C VAL A 104 1.27 -3.48 32.57
N PRO A 105 2.33 -3.35 33.39
CA PRO A 105 2.43 -4.15 34.59
C PRO A 105 1.20 -3.83 35.43
N ALA A 106 0.50 -4.87 35.90
CA ALA A 106 -0.61 -4.72 36.83
C ALA A 106 -0.06 -4.07 38.10
N GLN A 107 -0.07 -2.74 38.17
CA GLN A 107 0.26 -2.04 39.39
C GLN A 107 -0.80 -2.41 40.41
N ARG A 108 -0.35 -2.89 41.58
CA ARG A 108 -1.20 -3.05 42.76
C ARG A 108 -1.78 -1.68 43.09
N ALA A 109 -3.00 -1.42 42.63
CA ALA A 109 -3.76 -0.28 43.11
C ALA A 109 -4.15 -0.59 44.56
N GLU A 110 -3.52 0.13 45.49
CA GLU A 110 -3.90 0.15 46.89
C GLU A 110 -5.14 1.05 46.99
N ALA A 111 -6.29 0.47 47.31
CA ALA A 111 -7.52 1.23 47.51
C ALA A 111 -7.67 1.51 49.00
N VAL A 112 -7.68 2.80 49.36
CA VAL A 112 -8.00 3.27 50.71
C VAL A 112 -9.45 3.74 50.72
N LEU A 113 -10.32 3.00 51.40
CA LEU A 113 -11.72 3.38 51.61
C LEU A 113 -11.88 3.94 53.01
N ARG A 114 -12.52 5.11 53.14
CA ARG A 114 -12.83 5.73 54.44
C ARG A 114 -14.33 5.72 54.68
N PHE A 115 -14.75 5.10 55.78
CA PHE A 115 -16.14 5.10 56.23
C PHE A 115 -16.20 5.38 57.74
N GLY A 116 -17.01 6.34 58.15
CA GLY A 116 -17.27 6.60 59.58
C GLY A 116 -16.04 6.97 60.43
N GLY A 117 -14.97 7.49 59.81
CA GLY A 117 -13.71 7.82 60.51
C GLY A 117 -12.68 6.69 60.58
N VAL A 118 -12.98 5.51 60.03
CA VAL A 118 -12.06 4.35 59.97
C VAL A 118 -11.53 4.17 58.54
N GLU A 119 -10.22 3.96 58.40
CA GLU A 119 -9.58 3.67 57.11
C GLU A 119 -9.44 2.17 56.89
N TYR A 120 -9.83 1.69 55.71
CA TYR A 120 -9.63 0.32 55.27
C TYR A 120 -8.71 0.30 54.05
N ARG A 121 -7.59 -0.41 54.16
CA ARG A 121 -6.66 -0.65 53.05
C ARG A 121 -6.86 -2.05 52.50
N ALA A 122 -7.11 -2.15 51.20
CA ALA A 122 -7.17 -3.42 50.50
C ALA A 122 -6.13 -3.45 49.37
N GLU A 123 -5.29 -4.49 49.36
CA GLU A 123 -4.33 -4.75 48.29
C GLU A 123 -4.89 -5.77 47.28
N GLY A 124 -4.90 -5.41 46.00
CA GLY A 124 -5.15 -6.34 44.90
C GLY A 124 -6.60 -6.84 44.77
N ARG A 125 -6.83 -7.86 43.91
CA ARG A 125 -8.12 -8.34 43.35
C ARG A 125 -9.23 -8.76 44.35
N ASN A 126 -9.09 -8.44 45.64
CA ASN A 126 -10.02 -8.79 46.71
C ASN A 126 -10.94 -7.63 47.15
N LEU A 127 -11.11 -6.57 46.35
CA LEU A 127 -12.08 -5.51 46.68
C LEU A 127 -13.52 -6.07 46.83
N LEU A 128 -13.93 -7.03 46.00
CA LEU A 128 -15.23 -7.70 46.13
C LEU A 128 -15.31 -8.59 47.39
N GLY A 129 -14.22 -9.24 47.79
CA GLY A 129 -14.16 -10.03 49.02
C GLY A 129 -14.16 -9.18 50.30
N ALA A 130 -13.54 -7.99 50.24
CA ALA A 130 -13.54 -7.03 51.35
C ALA A 130 -14.94 -6.44 51.60
N ILE A 131 -15.70 -6.14 50.54
CA ILE A 131 -17.10 -5.66 50.65
C ILE A 131 -18.01 -6.76 51.25
N GLY A 132 -17.81 -8.03 50.90
CA GLY A 132 -18.58 -9.15 51.46
C GLY A 132 -18.41 -9.36 52.97
N ASN A 133 -17.17 -9.24 53.48
CA ASN A 133 -16.90 -9.38 54.92
C ASN A 133 -17.46 -8.22 55.77
N ILE A 134 -17.49 -7.00 55.24
CA ILE A 134 -18.09 -5.83 55.92
C ILE A 134 -19.61 -6.02 56.08
N ALA A 135 -20.28 -6.68 55.12
CA ALA A 135 -21.70 -6.99 55.22
C ALA A 135 -21.99 -8.10 56.26
N GLN A 136 -21.13 -9.10 56.40
CA GLN A 136 -21.30 -10.20 57.37
C GLN A 136 -21.05 -9.77 58.82
N GLN A 137 -20.12 -8.84 59.09
CA GLN A 137 -19.88 -8.30 60.43
C GLN A 137 -21.00 -7.40 60.97
N ARG A 138 -22.00 -7.04 60.15
CA ARG A 138 -23.19 -6.28 60.57
C ARG A 138 -24.42 -7.15 60.81
N ALA A 139 -24.33 -8.46 60.53
CA ALA A 139 -25.41 -9.42 60.68
C ALA A 139 -25.26 -10.32 61.93
N ALA A 140 -24.22 -10.08 62.74
CA ALA A 140 -23.99 -10.69 64.06
C ALA A 140 -23.99 -9.58 65.12
#